data_AF-A0A443QTD4-F1
#
_entry.id   AF-A0A443QTD4-F1
#
_cell.length_a   1.000
_cell.length_b   1.000
_cell.length_c   1.000
_cell.angle_alpha   90.00
_cell.angle_beta   90.00
_cell.angle_gamma   90.00
#
_symmetry.space_group_name_H-M   'P 1'
#
loop_
_entity.id
_entity.type
_entity.pdbx_description
1 polymer ?
#
loop_
_entity_poly.entity_id
_entity_poly.type
_entity_poly.pdbx_seq_one_letter_code
_entity_poly.pdbx_strand_id
1 'polypeptide(L)'
;LSIAKHLLELQQQVMSRILIESVPLFRNTFFKSSTVRYFSSAIEDEFKQAIDKSTKLKQDPGNEAKLDLYALYKQATVGPCNAPKPGTFDFVGKYKWEAWNKLGSMAKDEAKQQYIATVNKLVVEVGLNADQSATSSTSSEQSSNDDSLIFTQREGVLTIRVNRPKRYNAMMSDMYKAITEKLNDAAKDDSVKLVVLTGTGEYYSSGNDLTAFGKVKQEDIPRLLDVNKQILQNFVGIFIDFPKPLIAAVNGPAIGIMVTTLALCDVVVCSDTATFKTPFSATAQSPEGCSSILFPQILGISKANQMLMFNETLTAQEALNTGFVAKIFPKDSFDKSIEEMIFGETGIIKTCAQGSLLASKSLIRNEEFKNKLHQANKIECDTLTKRWLSEEFVQAITKFLLRKKK
;
A
#
# COMPACT_ATOMS: atom_id res chain seq x y z
N LEU A 1 -22.11 20.88 -43.93
CA LEU A 1 -22.58 21.54 -42.69
C LEU A 1 -24.04 22.05 -42.74
N SER A 2 -24.91 21.58 -43.64
CA SER A 2 -26.33 22.01 -43.70
C SER A 2 -27.37 20.87 -43.60
N ILE A 3 -26.96 19.59 -43.63
CA ILE A 3 -27.89 18.44 -43.58
C ILE A 3 -27.98 17.81 -42.18
N ALA A 4 -26.94 17.93 -41.35
CA ALA A 4 -26.94 17.38 -39.99
C ALA A 4 -27.72 18.24 -38.96
N LYS A 5 -28.04 19.50 -39.27
CA LYS A 5 -28.86 20.37 -38.40
C LYS A 5 -30.37 20.15 -38.58
N HIS A 6 -30.79 19.70 -39.77
CA HIS A 6 -32.21 19.50 -40.09
C HIS A 6 -32.76 18.15 -39.60
N LEU A 7 -31.90 17.16 -39.34
CA LEU A 7 -32.28 15.87 -38.75
C LEU A 7 -32.44 15.93 -37.21
N LEU A 8 -31.85 16.92 -36.54
CA LEU A 8 -31.93 17.08 -35.09
C LEU A 8 -33.22 17.82 -34.65
N GLU A 9 -33.75 18.71 -35.49
CA GLU A 9 -35.03 19.42 -35.24
C GLU A 9 -36.25 18.53 -35.51
N LEU A 10 -36.16 17.54 -36.42
CA LEU A 10 -37.25 16.60 -36.71
C LEU A 10 -37.43 15.48 -35.66
N GLN A 11 -36.42 15.17 -34.84
CA GLN A 11 -36.58 14.23 -33.71
C GLN A 11 -37.18 14.88 -32.46
N GLN A 12 -37.06 16.20 -32.28
CA GLN A 12 -37.67 16.92 -31.15
C GLN A 12 -39.16 17.28 -31.37
N GLN A 13 -39.65 17.29 -32.62
CA GLN A 13 -41.05 17.58 -32.93
C GLN A 13 -41.99 16.35 -32.93
N VAL A 14 -41.46 15.13 -32.87
CA VAL A 14 -42.28 13.89 -32.88
C VAL A 14 -42.66 13.42 -31.47
N MET A 15 -41.96 13.84 -30.42
CA MET A 15 -42.24 13.41 -29.04
C MET A 15 -43.14 14.36 -28.23
N SER A 16 -43.62 15.46 -28.82
CA SER A 16 -44.47 16.46 -28.16
C SER A 16 -45.95 16.43 -28.60
N ARG A 17 -46.40 15.40 -29.34
CA ARG A 17 -47.76 15.33 -29.91
C ARG A 17 -48.49 13.99 -29.77
N ILE A 18 -48.32 13.27 -28.67
CA ILE A 18 -49.30 12.24 -28.26
C ILE A 18 -49.55 12.34 -26.76
N LEU A 19 -50.24 13.41 -26.36
CA LEU A 19 -50.96 13.54 -25.10
C LEU A 19 -51.97 14.67 -25.31
N ILE A 20 -53.27 14.33 -25.35
CA ILE A 20 -54.45 15.08 -24.86
C ILE A 20 -55.68 14.60 -25.65
N GLU A 21 -56.56 13.88 -24.94
CA GLU A 21 -58.04 13.86 -24.96
C GLU A 21 -58.49 12.53 -24.31
N SER A 22 -58.85 12.48 -23.03
CA SER A 22 -60.24 12.72 -22.60
C SER A 22 -60.35 12.66 -21.05
N VAL A 23 -61.27 13.47 -20.53
CA VAL A 23 -61.71 13.69 -19.13
C VAL A 23 -63.26 13.82 -19.23
N PRO A 24 -64.15 13.52 -18.24
CA PRO A 24 -64.02 13.58 -16.76
C PRO A 24 -64.77 12.51 -15.91
N LEU A 25 -64.63 12.71 -14.58
CA LEU A 25 -65.51 12.33 -13.44
C LEU A 25 -65.14 11.05 -12.66
N PHE A 26 -64.36 11.19 -11.58
CA PHE A 26 -64.92 11.19 -10.21
C PHE A 26 -63.89 11.68 -9.19
N ARG A 27 -64.42 12.29 -8.13
CA ARG A 27 -63.76 13.09 -7.10
C ARG A 27 -63.29 12.20 -5.93
N ASN A 28 -62.22 12.65 -5.24
CA ASN A 28 -61.66 12.14 -3.98
C ASN A 28 -60.93 10.78 -4.08
N THR A 29 -59.61 10.70 -3.94
CA THR A 29 -58.93 10.97 -2.66
C THR A 29 -57.45 11.30 -2.91
N PHE A 30 -57.03 12.46 -2.43
CA PHE A 30 -55.64 12.83 -2.22
C PHE A 30 -55.02 11.88 -1.19
N PHE A 31 -53.91 11.23 -1.57
CA PHE A 31 -52.78 10.69 -0.77
C PHE A 31 -52.24 9.43 -1.45
N LYS A 32 -51.31 9.56 -2.41
CA LYS A 32 -50.43 8.43 -2.82
C LYS A 32 -49.22 8.74 -3.71
N SER A 33 -49.01 9.97 -4.19
CA SER A 33 -47.79 10.27 -4.99
C SER A 33 -46.59 10.69 -4.15
N SER A 34 -46.82 11.32 -3.00
CA SER A 34 -45.77 11.73 -2.05
C SER A 34 -45.29 10.53 -1.21
N THR A 35 -46.18 9.67 -0.72
CA THR A 35 -45.82 8.53 0.15
C THR A 35 -44.94 7.49 -0.57
N VAL A 36 -45.22 7.16 -1.84
CA VAL A 36 -44.41 6.19 -2.61
C VAL A 36 -43.02 6.74 -2.94
N ARG A 37 -42.92 8.04 -3.27
CA ARG A 37 -41.63 8.71 -3.48
C ARG A 37 -40.82 8.81 -2.19
N TYR A 38 -41.46 9.10 -1.06
CA TYR A 38 -40.83 9.17 0.25
C TYR A 38 -40.34 7.79 0.73
N PHE A 39 -41.11 6.74 0.46
CA PHE A 39 -40.75 5.36 0.81
C PHE A 39 -39.58 4.85 -0.03
N SER A 40 -39.56 5.16 -1.33
CA SER A 40 -38.45 4.82 -2.22
C SER A 40 -37.16 5.58 -1.88
N SER A 41 -37.25 6.86 -1.47
CA SER A 41 -36.06 7.62 -1.03
C SER A 41 -35.51 7.14 0.31
N ALA A 42 -36.38 6.78 1.27
CA ALA A 42 -35.95 6.25 2.56
C ALA A 42 -35.21 4.91 2.44
N ILE A 43 -35.72 3.99 1.61
CA ILE A 43 -35.04 2.71 1.32
C ILE A 43 -33.68 2.95 0.64
N GLU A 44 -33.56 3.96 -0.22
CA GLU A 44 -32.30 4.30 -0.88
C GLU A 44 -31.24 4.79 0.11
N ASP A 45 -31.63 5.61 1.07
CA ASP A 45 -30.72 6.14 2.09
C ASP A 45 -30.30 5.05 3.09
N GLU A 46 -31.23 4.20 3.53
CA GLU A 46 -30.93 3.04 4.37
C GLU A 46 -30.02 2.03 3.65
N PHE A 47 -30.22 1.83 2.34
CA PHE A 47 -29.37 0.96 1.54
C PHE A 47 -27.94 1.50 1.43
N LYS A 48 -27.75 2.81 1.25
CA LYS A 48 -26.42 3.44 1.28
C LYS A 48 -25.75 3.30 2.64
N GLN A 49 -26.49 3.49 3.74
CA GLN A 49 -25.97 3.26 5.09
C GLN A 49 -25.60 1.80 5.32
N ALA A 50 -26.39 0.85 4.80
CA ALA A 50 -26.07 -0.57 4.89
C ALA A 50 -24.81 -0.93 4.06
N ILE A 51 -24.61 -0.33 2.89
CA ILE A 51 -23.36 -0.50 2.12
C ILE A 51 -22.17 -0.04 2.95
N ASP A 52 -22.25 1.15 3.55
CA ASP A 52 -21.20 1.69 4.41
C ASP A 52 -20.91 0.76 5.60
N LYS A 53 -21.94 0.33 6.33
CA LYS A 53 -21.83 -0.62 7.45
C LYS A 53 -21.20 -1.96 7.04
N SER A 54 -21.55 -2.50 5.86
CA SER A 54 -21.02 -3.77 5.36
C SER A 54 -19.49 -3.74 5.17
N THR A 55 -18.93 -2.56 4.90
CA THR A 55 -17.47 -2.38 4.77
C THR A 55 -16.76 -2.21 6.11
N LYS A 56 -17.51 -1.92 7.18
CA LYS A 56 -17.04 -1.63 8.53
C LYS A 56 -17.27 -2.77 9.53
N LEU A 57 -17.64 -3.96 9.05
CA LEU A 57 -17.80 -5.15 9.91
C LEU A 57 -16.48 -5.50 10.60
N LYS A 58 -16.54 -5.78 11.90
CA LYS A 58 -15.35 -6.04 12.75
C LYS A 58 -14.67 -7.38 12.45
N GLN A 59 -15.40 -8.35 11.90
CA GLN A 59 -14.89 -9.66 11.51
C GLN A 59 -15.37 -10.06 10.12
N ASP A 60 -14.62 -10.95 9.46
CA ASP A 60 -14.97 -11.51 8.16
C ASP A 60 -16.25 -12.36 8.26
N PRO A 61 -17.35 -12.02 7.54
CA PRO A 61 -18.63 -12.73 7.66
C PRO A 61 -18.65 -14.09 6.94
N GLY A 62 -17.54 -14.53 6.35
CA GLY A 62 -17.43 -15.80 5.64
C GLY A 62 -17.85 -15.70 4.16
N ASN A 63 -17.51 -16.74 3.40
CA ASN A 63 -17.68 -16.72 1.94
C ASN A 63 -19.15 -16.76 1.48
N GLU A 64 -20.02 -17.45 2.23
CA GLU A 64 -21.45 -17.55 1.92
C GLU A 64 -22.14 -16.19 2.07
N ALA A 65 -21.98 -15.52 3.21
CA ALA A 65 -22.53 -14.18 3.45
C ALA A 65 -22.00 -13.13 2.45
N LYS A 66 -20.72 -13.24 2.04
CA LYS A 66 -20.17 -12.35 1.00
C LYS A 66 -20.79 -12.58 -0.38
N LEU A 67 -21.12 -13.82 -0.74
CA LEU A 67 -21.78 -14.13 -2.00
C LEU A 67 -23.23 -13.63 -2.00
N ASP A 68 -23.93 -13.76 -0.87
CA ASP A 68 -25.30 -13.23 -0.71
C ASP A 68 -25.34 -11.70 -0.77
N LEU A 69 -24.46 -11.02 -0.03
CA LEU A 69 -24.33 -9.56 -0.10
C LEU A 69 -23.99 -9.08 -1.51
N TYR A 70 -23.09 -9.79 -2.21
CA TYR A 70 -22.76 -9.47 -3.59
C TYR A 70 -23.96 -9.61 -4.53
N ALA A 71 -24.69 -10.73 -4.45
CA ALA A 71 -25.84 -10.99 -5.29
C ALA A 71 -26.94 -9.94 -5.08
N LEU A 72 -27.27 -9.65 -3.82
CA LEU A 72 -28.28 -8.66 -3.44
C LEU A 72 -27.89 -7.24 -3.88
N TYR A 73 -26.62 -6.86 -3.71
CA TYR A 73 -26.12 -5.57 -4.19
C TYR A 73 -26.23 -5.43 -5.72
N LYS A 74 -25.87 -6.48 -6.46
CA LYS A 74 -25.98 -6.49 -7.93
C LYS A 74 -27.43 -6.46 -8.39
N GLN A 75 -28.32 -7.19 -7.73
CA GLN A 75 -29.76 -7.13 -8.02
C GLN A 75 -30.36 -5.75 -7.72
N ALA A 76 -29.98 -5.13 -6.60
CA ALA A 76 -30.46 -3.81 -6.18
C ALA A 76 -30.00 -2.68 -7.13
N THR A 77 -28.76 -2.73 -7.61
CA THR A 77 -28.18 -1.67 -8.45
C THR A 77 -28.42 -1.89 -9.94
N VAL A 78 -28.20 -3.11 -10.43
CA VAL A 78 -28.28 -3.45 -11.85
C VAL A 78 -29.65 -4.02 -12.21
N GLY A 79 -30.18 -4.96 -11.42
CA GLY A 79 -31.40 -5.72 -11.72
C GLY A 79 -31.08 -7.20 -11.97
N PRO A 80 -31.96 -7.95 -12.66
CA PRO A 80 -31.75 -9.36 -12.97
C PRO A 80 -30.40 -9.64 -13.64
N CYS A 81 -29.81 -10.81 -13.34
CA CYS A 81 -28.51 -11.20 -13.88
C CYS A 81 -28.51 -11.17 -15.42
N ASN A 82 -27.69 -10.27 -15.97
CA ASN A 82 -27.51 -10.08 -17.41
C ASN A 82 -26.08 -10.38 -17.87
N ALA A 83 -25.23 -10.90 -16.97
CA ALA A 83 -23.86 -11.25 -17.27
C ALA A 83 -23.78 -12.64 -17.93
N PRO A 84 -22.86 -12.86 -18.89
CA PRO A 84 -22.63 -14.19 -19.45
C PRO A 84 -22.13 -15.15 -18.37
N LYS A 85 -22.52 -16.42 -18.47
CA LYS A 85 -22.08 -17.47 -17.55
C LYS A 85 -20.55 -17.63 -17.62
N PRO A 86 -19.82 -17.50 -16.50
CA PRO A 86 -18.36 -17.62 -16.49
C PRO A 86 -17.87 -18.99 -16.94
N GLY A 87 -16.68 -19.03 -17.54
CA GLY A 87 -16.03 -20.25 -18.03
C GLY A 87 -15.65 -21.23 -16.91
N THR A 88 -15.41 -22.48 -17.26
CA THR A 88 -15.14 -23.60 -16.32
C THR A 88 -13.95 -23.39 -15.39
N PHE A 89 -13.02 -22.50 -15.74
CA PHE A 89 -11.82 -22.20 -14.94
C PHE A 89 -11.97 -20.96 -14.03
N ASP A 90 -13.07 -20.21 -14.14
CA ASP A 90 -13.37 -19.07 -13.26
C ASP A 90 -14.32 -19.49 -12.14
N PHE A 91 -13.76 -20.17 -11.13
CA PHE A 91 -14.54 -20.70 -10.01
C PHE A 91 -15.22 -19.59 -9.19
N VAL A 92 -14.53 -18.48 -8.92
CA VAL A 92 -15.09 -17.39 -8.09
C VAL A 92 -16.15 -16.61 -8.88
N GLY A 93 -15.89 -16.31 -10.15
CA GLY A 93 -16.89 -15.71 -11.02
C GLY A 93 -18.11 -16.59 -11.16
N LYS A 94 -17.93 -17.92 -11.31
CA LYS A 94 -19.04 -18.88 -11.36
C LYS A 94 -19.92 -18.80 -10.11
N TYR A 95 -19.35 -18.83 -8.89
CA TYR A 95 -20.15 -18.73 -7.66
C TYR A 95 -20.87 -17.39 -7.51
N LYS A 96 -20.22 -16.28 -7.88
CA LYS A 96 -20.84 -14.94 -7.89
C LYS A 96 -21.99 -14.84 -8.90
N TRP A 97 -21.78 -15.41 -10.09
CA TRP A 97 -22.78 -15.47 -11.14
C TRP A 97 -23.96 -16.36 -10.72
N GLU A 98 -23.71 -17.53 -10.14
CA GLU A 98 -24.74 -18.43 -9.63
C GLU A 98 -25.57 -17.76 -8.52
N ALA A 99 -24.91 -17.09 -7.57
CA ALA A 99 -25.58 -16.36 -6.50
C ALA A 99 -26.48 -15.24 -7.03
N TRP A 100 -26.00 -14.41 -7.98
CA TRP A 100 -26.80 -13.35 -8.59
C TRP A 100 -27.91 -13.90 -9.50
N ASN A 101 -27.63 -14.92 -10.30
CA ASN A 101 -28.61 -15.56 -11.19
C ASN A 101 -29.74 -16.23 -10.41
N LYS A 102 -29.47 -16.78 -9.22
CA LYS A 102 -30.47 -17.39 -8.33
C LYS A 102 -31.55 -16.40 -7.85
N LEU A 103 -31.26 -15.10 -7.81
CA LEU A 103 -32.23 -14.07 -7.42
C LEU A 103 -33.27 -13.78 -8.51
N GLY A 104 -33.05 -14.25 -9.75
CA GLY A 104 -34.03 -14.18 -10.84
C GLY A 104 -34.57 -12.78 -11.10
N SER A 105 -35.91 -12.66 -11.17
CA SER A 105 -36.62 -11.41 -11.43
C SER A 105 -36.96 -10.60 -10.18
N MET A 106 -36.25 -10.81 -9.06
CA MET A 106 -36.44 -10.05 -7.82
C MET A 106 -36.39 -8.53 -8.08
N ALA A 107 -37.33 -7.79 -7.49
CA ALA A 107 -37.40 -6.35 -7.67
C ALA A 107 -36.21 -5.64 -7.01
N LYS A 108 -35.77 -4.50 -7.58
CA LYS A 108 -34.62 -3.74 -7.04
C LYS A 108 -34.84 -3.30 -5.59
N ASP A 109 -36.04 -2.83 -5.27
CA ASP A 109 -36.34 -2.37 -3.90
C ASP A 109 -36.42 -3.54 -2.90
N GLU A 110 -36.90 -4.71 -3.34
CA GLU A 110 -36.87 -5.94 -2.55
C GLU A 110 -35.42 -6.39 -2.28
N ALA A 111 -34.54 -6.31 -3.28
CA ALA A 111 -33.12 -6.61 -3.12
C ALA A 111 -32.41 -5.64 -2.16
N LYS A 112 -32.75 -4.34 -2.19
CA LYS A 112 -32.25 -3.34 -1.22
C LYS A 112 -32.67 -3.71 0.20
N GLN A 113 -33.94 -4.04 0.42
CA GLN A 113 -34.46 -4.44 1.72
C GLN A 113 -33.78 -5.69 2.27
N GLN A 114 -33.60 -6.73 1.44
CA GLN A 114 -32.89 -7.95 1.83
C GLN A 114 -31.40 -7.70 2.12
N TYR A 115 -30.76 -6.78 1.38
CA TYR A 115 -29.39 -6.36 1.65
C TYR A 115 -29.27 -5.66 3.00
N ILE A 116 -30.14 -4.68 3.27
CA ILE A 116 -30.21 -3.97 4.56
C ILE A 116 -30.39 -4.95 5.71
N ALA A 117 -31.34 -5.89 5.58
CA ALA A 117 -31.60 -6.90 6.60
C ALA A 117 -30.38 -7.79 6.85
N THR A 118 -29.72 -8.26 5.80
CA THR A 118 -28.51 -9.10 5.88
C THR A 118 -27.36 -8.35 6.57
N VAL A 119 -27.12 -7.08 6.19
CA VAL A 119 -26.08 -6.27 6.83
C VAL A 119 -26.40 -6.01 8.30
N ASN A 120 -27.63 -5.64 8.65
CA ASN A 120 -28.01 -5.40 10.04
C ASN A 120 -27.84 -6.66 10.91
N LYS A 121 -28.15 -7.83 10.37
CA LYS A 121 -27.90 -9.12 11.04
C LYS A 121 -26.40 -9.32 11.28
N LEU A 122 -25.56 -9.11 10.27
CA LEU A 122 -24.10 -9.23 10.41
C LEU A 122 -23.53 -8.21 11.39
N VAL A 123 -24.05 -6.99 11.41
CA VAL A 123 -23.66 -5.96 12.39
C VAL A 123 -23.95 -6.42 13.82
N VAL A 124 -25.06 -7.09 14.07
CA VAL A 124 -25.38 -7.67 15.39
C VAL A 124 -24.46 -8.84 15.72
N GLU A 125 -24.15 -9.71 14.76
CA GLU A 125 -23.34 -10.92 14.98
C GLU A 125 -21.85 -10.64 15.17
N VAL A 126 -21.27 -9.74 14.37
CA VAL A 126 -19.82 -9.48 14.40
C VAL A 126 -19.44 -8.09 14.90
N GLY A 127 -20.37 -7.13 14.94
CA GLY A 127 -20.12 -5.75 15.35
C GLY A 127 -19.58 -4.85 14.23
N LEU A 128 -19.59 -3.54 14.47
CA LEU A 128 -19.02 -2.51 13.60
C LEU A 128 -17.73 -1.92 14.21
N ASN A 129 -16.81 -1.49 13.35
CA ASN A 129 -15.73 -0.59 13.74
C ASN A 129 -16.33 0.81 13.96
N ALA A 130 -16.08 1.43 15.12
CA ALA A 130 -16.69 2.70 15.50
C ALA A 130 -16.18 3.87 14.64
N ASP A 131 -17.08 4.75 14.20
CA ASP A 131 -16.80 5.95 13.40
C ASP A 131 -16.92 7.22 14.27
N GLN A 132 -15.88 8.06 14.25
CA GLN A 132 -15.83 9.34 14.94
C GLN A 132 -16.42 10.46 14.06
N SER A 133 -17.41 11.21 14.56
CA SER A 133 -17.66 12.57 14.09
C SER A 133 -18.32 13.48 15.13
N ALA A 134 -17.84 14.73 15.15
CA ALA A 134 -18.34 15.95 15.80
C ALA A 134 -18.01 16.23 17.29
N THR A 135 -16.93 16.99 17.55
CA THR A 135 -17.02 18.43 17.94
C THR A 135 -15.63 19.10 17.98
N SER A 136 -15.63 20.37 17.60
CA SER A 136 -14.48 21.26 17.44
C SER A 136 -14.02 21.87 18.77
N SER A 137 -12.76 21.65 19.15
CA SER A 137 -11.88 22.63 19.82
C SER A 137 -10.52 22.00 20.12
N THR A 138 -9.45 22.67 19.67
CA THR A 138 -8.10 22.77 20.28
C THR A 138 -7.39 21.50 20.80
N SER A 139 -6.13 21.35 20.36
CA SER A 139 -5.05 20.45 20.83
C SER A 139 -5.15 18.95 20.53
N SER A 140 -4.10 18.46 19.85
CA SER A 140 -3.48 17.12 19.89
C SER A 140 -4.36 15.89 20.05
N GLU A 141 -4.36 15.00 19.04
CA GLU A 141 -3.78 13.65 19.12
C GLU A 141 -4.04 12.85 17.82
N GLN A 142 -2.95 12.46 17.15
CA GLN A 142 -2.93 11.42 16.11
C GLN A 142 -3.19 10.07 16.77
N SER A 143 -4.17 9.29 16.28
CA SER A 143 -4.21 7.85 16.56
C SER A 143 -4.72 7.04 15.36
N SER A 144 -3.82 6.69 14.45
CA SER A 144 -3.96 5.46 13.67
C SER A 144 -3.00 4.43 14.28
N ASN A 145 -3.51 3.61 15.21
CA ASN A 145 -2.71 2.57 15.86
C ASN A 145 -2.62 1.33 14.94
N ASP A 146 -1.96 1.48 13.78
CA ASP A 146 -1.41 0.35 13.05
C ASP A 146 0.02 0.15 13.55
N ASP A 147 0.22 -0.90 14.36
CA ASP A 147 1.50 -1.29 14.96
C ASP A 147 2.51 -1.80 13.91
N SER A 148 2.32 -1.48 12.62
CA SER A 148 3.20 -1.90 11.52
C SER A 148 4.55 -1.18 11.51
N LEU A 149 4.62 0.00 12.12
CA LEU A 149 5.82 0.78 12.35
C LEU A 149 5.85 1.28 13.80
N ILE A 150 6.98 1.12 14.46
CA ILE A 150 7.23 1.67 15.80
C ILE A 150 8.26 2.80 15.67
N PHE A 151 7.92 3.97 16.19
CA PHE A 151 8.81 5.11 16.28
C PHE A 151 9.10 5.40 17.76
N THR A 152 10.36 5.34 18.17
CA THR A 152 10.77 5.70 19.55
C THR A 152 11.86 6.74 19.51
N GLN A 153 11.81 7.73 20.40
CA GLN A 153 12.84 8.74 20.53
C GLN A 153 13.43 8.73 21.94
N ARG A 154 14.76 8.66 22.03
CA ARG A 154 15.50 8.71 23.30
C ARG A 154 16.83 9.42 23.11
N GLU A 155 17.12 10.41 23.96
CA GLU A 155 18.42 11.11 24.01
C GLU A 155 18.91 11.62 22.64
N GLY A 156 17.97 12.07 21.81
CA GLY A 156 18.23 12.56 20.46
C GLY A 156 18.43 11.49 19.39
N VAL A 157 18.11 10.23 19.68
CA VAL A 157 18.06 9.15 18.71
C VAL A 157 16.61 8.84 18.40
N LEU A 158 16.24 8.95 17.13
CA LEU A 158 14.97 8.41 16.63
C LEU A 158 15.22 7.00 16.08
N THR A 159 14.56 6.00 16.64
CA THR A 159 14.53 4.65 16.10
C THR A 159 13.25 4.43 15.32
N ILE A 160 13.39 4.07 14.06
CA ILE A 160 12.33 3.64 13.16
C ILE A 160 12.41 2.11 13.06
N ARG A 161 11.38 1.43 13.56
CA ARG A 161 11.33 -0.04 13.57
C ARG A 161 10.17 -0.54 12.72
N VAL A 162 10.48 -1.40 11.76
CA VAL A 162 9.45 -2.13 11.02
C VAL A 162 8.89 -3.25 11.89
N ASN A 163 7.58 -3.28 12.11
CA ASN A 163 6.93 -4.16 13.06
C ASN A 163 5.76 -4.94 12.43
N ARG A 164 6.08 -5.83 11.49
CA ARG A 164 5.15 -6.85 10.99
C ARG A 164 5.81 -8.23 11.05
N PRO A 165 6.28 -8.71 12.22
CA PRO A 165 7.13 -9.91 12.30
C PRO A 165 6.44 -11.17 11.76
N LYS A 166 5.11 -11.30 11.94
CA LYS A 166 4.30 -12.40 11.36
C LYS A 166 4.22 -12.38 9.82
N ARG A 167 4.65 -11.28 9.20
CA ARG A 167 4.76 -11.09 7.74
C ARG A 167 6.19 -10.78 7.34
N TYR A 168 7.18 -11.18 8.15
CA TYR A 168 8.60 -10.94 7.90
C TYR A 168 8.93 -9.46 7.64
N ASN A 169 8.21 -8.55 8.29
CA ASN A 169 8.36 -7.11 8.14
C ASN A 169 8.20 -6.63 6.69
N ALA A 170 7.31 -7.27 5.90
CA ALA A 170 6.99 -6.85 4.54
C ALA A 170 6.44 -5.41 4.50
N MET A 171 6.91 -4.61 3.53
CA MET A 171 6.60 -3.19 3.37
C MET A 171 5.30 -2.97 2.59
N MET A 172 4.40 -2.17 3.15
CA MET A 172 3.16 -1.71 2.49
C MET A 172 3.32 -0.26 2.02
N SER A 173 2.48 0.15 1.07
CA SER A 173 2.47 1.53 0.51
C SER A 173 2.43 2.62 1.60
N ASP A 174 1.60 2.45 2.63
CA ASP A 174 1.47 3.44 3.69
C ASP A 174 2.67 3.46 4.64
N MET A 175 3.40 2.35 4.77
CA MET A 175 4.64 2.31 5.55
C MET A 175 5.75 3.11 4.88
N TYR A 176 5.83 3.09 3.54
CA TYR A 176 6.75 3.97 2.80
C TYR A 176 6.48 5.43 3.12
N LYS A 177 5.22 5.86 3.00
CA LYS A 177 4.81 7.25 3.27
C LYS A 177 5.12 7.63 4.72
N ALA A 178 4.73 6.80 5.69
CA ALA A 178 4.95 7.07 7.10
C ALA A 178 6.44 7.18 7.47
N ILE A 179 7.30 6.32 6.91
CA ILE A 179 8.75 6.45 7.11
C ILE A 179 9.26 7.73 6.45
N THR A 180 8.83 8.04 5.22
CA THR A 180 9.22 9.26 4.52
C THR A 180 8.82 10.51 5.27
N GLU A 181 7.59 10.59 5.76
CA GLU A 181 7.08 11.68 6.58
C GLU A 181 7.89 11.80 7.88
N LYS A 182 8.10 10.69 8.59
CA LYS A 182 8.85 10.71 9.85
C LYS A 182 10.31 11.15 9.68
N LEU A 183 10.96 10.73 8.59
CA LEU A 183 12.31 11.21 8.26
C LEU A 183 12.30 12.69 7.87
N ASN A 184 11.29 13.18 7.15
CA ASN A 184 11.15 14.61 6.86
C ASN A 184 10.98 15.46 8.14
N ASP A 185 10.19 14.97 9.09
CA ASP A 185 10.02 15.62 10.40
C ASP A 185 11.35 15.62 11.17
N ALA A 186 11.99 14.46 11.27
CA ALA A 186 13.27 14.28 11.96
C ALA A 186 14.40 15.11 11.34
N ALA A 187 14.36 15.41 10.04
CA ALA A 187 15.33 16.26 9.39
C ALA A 187 15.28 17.71 9.92
N LYS A 188 14.08 18.18 10.29
CA LYS A 188 13.82 19.56 10.76
C LYS A 188 13.81 19.69 12.29
N ASP A 189 13.67 18.59 13.01
CA ASP A 189 13.58 18.58 14.47
C ASP A 189 14.98 18.54 15.12
N ASP A 190 15.44 19.67 15.65
CA ASP A 190 16.75 19.79 16.33
C ASP A 190 16.92 18.86 17.55
N SER A 191 15.83 18.34 18.11
CA SER A 191 15.91 17.34 19.18
C SER A 191 16.40 15.98 18.67
N VAL A 192 16.25 15.68 17.37
CA VAL A 192 16.78 14.47 16.73
C VAL A 192 18.19 14.76 16.21
N LYS A 193 19.16 13.98 16.69
CA LYS A 193 20.58 14.02 16.34
C LYS A 193 20.99 12.87 15.40
N LEU A 194 20.37 11.71 15.57
CA LEU A 194 20.68 10.45 14.88
C LEU A 194 19.38 9.70 14.57
N VAL A 195 19.35 8.99 13.44
CA VAL A 195 18.25 8.05 13.15
C VAL A 195 18.78 6.64 13.00
N VAL A 196 18.07 5.67 13.60
CA VAL A 196 18.36 4.23 13.49
C VAL A 196 17.18 3.53 12.84
N LEU A 197 17.44 2.74 11.79
CA LEU A 197 16.44 1.89 11.13
C LEU A 197 16.69 0.43 11.46
N THR A 198 15.65 -0.30 11.89
CA THR A 198 15.75 -1.72 12.25
C THR A 198 14.42 -2.47 12.06
N GLY A 199 14.45 -3.80 12.19
CA GLY A 199 13.26 -4.66 12.12
C GLY A 199 12.91 -5.28 13.47
N THR A 200 11.68 -5.76 13.60
CA THR A 200 11.21 -6.52 14.75
C THR A 200 11.35 -8.02 14.50
N GLY A 201 11.90 -8.76 15.48
CA GLY A 201 11.99 -10.22 15.43
C GLY A 201 13.10 -10.74 14.52
N GLU A 202 12.77 -11.77 13.73
CA GLU A 202 13.78 -12.53 12.97
C GLU A 202 14.22 -11.87 11.67
N TYR A 203 13.42 -11.00 11.08
CA TYR A 203 13.71 -10.34 9.82
C TYR A 203 14.01 -8.87 10.03
N TYR A 204 14.92 -8.32 9.23
CA TYR A 204 14.95 -6.88 9.02
C TYR A 204 13.73 -6.49 8.18
N SER A 205 13.62 -7.05 6.97
CA SER A 205 12.42 -6.97 6.13
C SER A 205 12.49 -7.93 4.94
N SER A 206 11.35 -8.53 4.56
CA SER A 206 11.22 -9.29 3.32
C SER A 206 10.94 -8.43 2.08
N GLY A 207 11.04 -7.09 2.19
CA GLY A 207 10.79 -6.17 1.08
C GLY A 207 9.29 -5.94 0.83
N ASN A 208 8.91 -5.62 -0.40
CA ASN A 208 7.52 -5.28 -0.76
C ASN A 208 6.51 -6.38 -0.41
N ASP A 209 5.39 -5.99 0.19
CA ASP A 209 4.22 -6.84 0.36
C ASP A 209 3.51 -7.03 -0.99
N LEU A 210 3.91 -8.07 -1.71
CA LEU A 210 3.39 -8.35 -3.07
C LEU A 210 1.91 -8.75 -3.09
N THR A 211 1.25 -8.92 -1.94
CA THR A 211 -0.16 -9.33 -1.89
C THR A 211 -1.12 -8.25 -2.36
N ALA A 212 -0.71 -6.98 -2.34
CA ALA A 212 -1.51 -5.87 -2.84
C ALA A 212 -1.69 -5.91 -4.37
N PHE A 213 -0.70 -6.43 -5.11
CA PHE A 213 -0.73 -6.49 -6.58
C PHE A 213 -1.82 -7.42 -7.13
N GLY A 214 -2.21 -8.46 -6.38
CA GLY A 214 -3.25 -9.40 -6.80
C GLY A 214 -4.69 -8.87 -6.70
N LYS A 215 -4.89 -7.65 -6.18
CA LYS A 215 -6.21 -7.04 -5.94
C LYS A 215 -6.53 -5.88 -6.88
N VAL A 216 -5.61 -5.53 -7.78
CA VAL A 216 -5.73 -4.36 -8.66
C VAL A 216 -6.60 -4.69 -9.87
N LYS A 217 -7.58 -3.84 -10.16
CA LYS A 217 -8.36 -3.92 -11.41
C LYS A 217 -7.58 -3.33 -12.56
N GLN A 218 -7.80 -3.84 -13.76
CA GLN A 218 -7.05 -3.45 -14.96
C GLN A 218 -7.23 -1.96 -15.34
N GLU A 219 -8.40 -1.40 -15.05
CA GLU A 219 -8.74 0.01 -15.26
C GLU A 219 -7.96 0.99 -14.37
N ASP A 220 -7.50 0.55 -13.20
CA ASP A 220 -6.78 1.40 -12.23
C ASP A 220 -5.25 1.38 -12.43
N ILE A 221 -4.75 0.52 -13.32
CA ILE A 221 -3.30 0.26 -13.48
C ILE A 221 -2.51 1.54 -13.78
N PRO A 222 -2.85 2.40 -14.77
CA PRO A 222 -2.04 3.56 -15.10
C PRO A 222 -1.87 4.53 -13.91
N ARG A 223 -2.97 4.81 -13.20
CA ARG A 223 -2.96 5.69 -12.02
C ARG A 223 -2.15 5.10 -10.88
N LEU A 224 -2.31 3.80 -10.61
CA LEU A 224 -1.60 3.13 -9.52
C LEU A 224 -0.09 3.04 -9.79
N LEU A 225 0.31 2.88 -11.04
CA LEU A 225 1.73 2.90 -11.43
C LEU A 225 2.37 4.25 -11.13
N ASP A 226 1.74 5.36 -11.53
CA ASP A 226 2.25 6.70 -11.26
C ASP A 226 2.33 7.00 -9.76
N VAL A 227 1.31 6.61 -9.00
CA VAL A 227 1.29 6.78 -7.53
C VAL A 227 2.40 5.96 -6.88
N ASN A 228 2.55 4.67 -7.23
CA ASN A 228 3.59 3.81 -6.64
C ASN A 228 5.00 4.27 -7.02
N LYS A 229 5.18 4.74 -8.25
CA LYS A 229 6.43 5.35 -8.71
C LYS A 229 6.80 6.56 -7.86
N GLN A 230 5.85 7.48 -7.64
CA GLN A 230 6.10 8.67 -6.81
C GLN A 230 6.39 8.30 -5.35
N ILE A 231 5.66 7.34 -4.78
CA ILE A 231 5.91 6.86 -3.42
C ILE A 231 7.33 6.30 -3.29
N LEU A 232 7.75 5.44 -4.23
CA LEU A 232 9.09 4.86 -4.23
C LEU A 232 10.16 5.95 -4.43
N GLN A 233 9.97 6.84 -5.39
CA GLN A 233 10.92 7.90 -5.69
C GLN A 233 11.10 8.85 -4.49
N ASN A 234 10.01 9.22 -3.82
CA ASN A 234 10.03 10.05 -2.60
C ASN A 234 10.67 9.31 -1.42
N PHE A 235 10.38 8.02 -1.28
CA PHE A 235 10.99 7.19 -0.25
C PHE A 235 12.51 7.12 -0.42
N VAL A 236 13.01 6.81 -1.61
CA VAL A 236 14.45 6.80 -1.88
C VAL A 236 15.04 8.21 -1.74
N GLY A 237 14.32 9.22 -2.22
CA GLY A 237 14.72 10.63 -2.17
C GLY A 237 15.02 11.11 -0.74
N ILE A 238 14.19 10.77 0.23
CA ILE A 238 14.45 11.19 1.62
C ILE A 238 15.75 10.58 2.18
N PHE A 239 16.15 9.35 1.82
CA PHE A 239 17.45 8.81 2.24
C PHE A 239 18.64 9.51 1.55
N ILE A 240 18.46 9.99 0.33
CA ILE A 240 19.49 10.77 -0.38
C ILE A 240 19.73 12.11 0.31
N ASP A 241 18.64 12.79 0.71
CA ASP A 241 18.68 14.17 1.19
C ASP A 241 18.77 14.30 2.72
N PHE A 242 18.54 13.23 3.48
CA PHE A 242 18.44 13.32 4.93
C PHE A 242 19.75 13.87 5.54
N PRO A 243 19.71 15.00 6.28
CA PRO A 243 20.92 15.76 6.62
C PRO A 243 21.67 15.21 7.83
N LYS A 244 21.03 14.38 8.65
CA LYS A 244 21.58 13.84 9.90
C LYS A 244 22.06 12.40 9.69
N PRO A 245 22.90 11.83 10.58
CA PRO A 245 23.38 10.48 10.34
C PRO A 245 22.26 9.43 10.43
N LEU A 246 22.26 8.51 9.46
CA LEU A 246 21.36 7.37 9.33
C LEU A 246 22.14 6.08 9.53
N ILE A 247 21.76 5.32 10.56
CA ILE A 247 22.32 4.00 10.84
C ILE A 247 21.27 2.94 10.51
N ALA A 248 21.63 1.96 9.69
CA ALA A 248 20.84 0.75 9.53
C ALA A 248 21.38 -0.35 10.45
N ALA A 249 20.53 -0.81 11.37
CA ALA A 249 20.81 -1.94 12.26
C ALA A 249 20.01 -3.17 11.78
N VAL A 250 20.65 -4.00 10.96
CA VAL A 250 20.04 -5.13 10.24
C VAL A 250 20.04 -6.38 11.12
N ASN A 251 18.93 -6.61 11.83
CA ASN A 251 18.75 -7.67 12.83
C ASN A 251 18.57 -9.10 12.27
N GLY A 252 18.55 -9.26 10.95
CA GLY A 252 18.28 -10.54 10.28
C GLY A 252 18.15 -10.40 8.76
N PRO A 253 17.53 -11.36 8.05
CA PRO A 253 17.40 -11.30 6.60
C PRO A 253 16.72 -10.02 6.09
N ALA A 254 17.27 -9.46 5.02
CA ALA A 254 16.83 -8.26 4.34
C ALA A 254 16.65 -8.53 2.84
N ILE A 255 15.54 -8.07 2.27
CA ILE A 255 15.19 -8.34 0.86
C ILE A 255 14.68 -7.08 0.14
N GLY A 256 15.08 -6.92 -1.12
CA GLY A 256 14.58 -5.92 -2.06
C GLY A 256 14.96 -4.49 -1.67
N ILE A 257 14.00 -3.57 -1.78
CA ILE A 257 14.13 -2.15 -1.42
C ILE A 257 14.75 -1.89 -0.05
N MET A 258 14.46 -2.73 0.94
CA MET A 258 15.04 -2.57 2.28
C MET A 258 16.53 -2.92 2.31
N VAL A 259 17.06 -3.62 1.30
CA VAL A 259 18.50 -3.83 1.07
C VAL A 259 19.10 -2.69 0.27
N THR A 260 18.43 -2.22 -0.80
CA THR A 260 18.97 -1.16 -1.66
C THR A 260 19.13 0.15 -0.91
N THR A 261 18.21 0.49 0.00
CA THR A 261 18.33 1.67 0.86
C THR A 261 19.47 1.61 1.87
N LEU A 262 20.05 0.43 2.14
CA LEU A 262 21.21 0.32 3.04
C LEU A 262 22.42 1.06 2.48
N ALA A 263 22.61 1.05 1.15
CA ALA A 263 23.69 1.80 0.49
C ALA A 263 23.50 3.32 0.58
N LEU A 264 22.29 3.77 0.95
CA LEU A 264 21.96 5.18 1.19
C LEU A 264 22.04 5.56 2.68
N CYS A 265 22.28 4.60 3.58
CA CYS A 265 22.57 4.88 4.98
C CYS A 265 24.05 5.25 5.15
N ASP A 266 24.39 5.97 6.21
CA ASP A 266 25.77 6.39 6.45
C ASP A 266 26.61 5.28 7.11
N VAL A 267 25.95 4.44 7.92
CA VAL A 267 26.56 3.24 8.51
C VAL A 267 25.56 2.09 8.48
N VAL A 268 26.00 0.92 8.05
CA VAL A 268 25.25 -0.33 8.12
C VAL A 268 25.95 -1.29 9.06
N VAL A 269 25.25 -1.78 10.08
CA VAL A 269 25.69 -2.86 10.96
C VAL A 269 24.67 -3.98 10.94
N CYS A 270 25.09 -5.22 11.14
CA CYS A 270 24.18 -6.35 11.04
C CYS A 270 24.44 -7.47 12.04
N SER A 271 23.43 -8.31 12.21
CA SER A 271 23.53 -9.61 12.86
C SER A 271 24.39 -10.56 12.02
N ASP A 272 25.11 -11.49 12.65
CA ASP A 272 25.83 -12.58 11.98
C ASP A 272 24.92 -13.50 11.16
N THR A 273 23.63 -13.54 11.50
CA THR A 273 22.57 -14.24 10.74
C THR A 273 21.94 -13.41 9.62
N ALA A 274 22.36 -12.15 9.41
CA ALA A 274 21.81 -11.31 8.36
C ALA A 274 22.20 -11.82 6.96
N THR A 275 21.26 -11.68 6.03
CA THR A 275 21.45 -11.95 4.60
C THR A 275 20.82 -10.84 3.79
N PHE A 276 21.37 -10.56 2.62
CA PHE A 276 20.94 -9.46 1.77
C PHE A 276 20.63 -9.98 0.37
N LYS A 277 19.42 -9.74 -0.11
CA LYS A 277 18.97 -10.25 -1.41
C LYS A 277 18.16 -9.22 -2.19
N THR A 278 18.45 -9.08 -3.48
CA THR A 278 17.71 -8.21 -4.40
C THR A 278 17.13 -9.05 -5.55
N PRO A 279 15.99 -9.74 -5.36
CA PRO A 279 15.48 -10.74 -6.31
C PRO A 279 14.76 -10.11 -7.52
N PHE A 280 15.39 -9.15 -8.18
CA PHE A 280 14.80 -8.36 -9.26
C PHE A 280 14.42 -9.25 -10.45
N SER A 281 15.37 -10.00 -11.02
CA SER A 281 15.10 -10.89 -12.16
C SER A 281 14.09 -11.99 -11.82
N ALA A 282 14.13 -12.54 -10.59
CA ALA A 282 13.17 -13.54 -10.15
C ALA A 282 11.73 -13.00 -10.01
N THR A 283 11.58 -11.68 -9.84
CA THR A 283 10.29 -10.97 -9.80
C THR A 283 10.03 -10.16 -11.08
N ALA A 284 10.86 -10.35 -12.12
CA ALA A 284 10.80 -9.62 -13.39
C ALA A 284 10.85 -8.09 -13.26
N GLN A 285 11.48 -7.59 -12.18
CA GLN A 285 11.72 -6.19 -11.90
C GLN A 285 13.14 -5.78 -12.31
N SER A 286 13.39 -4.46 -12.35
CA SER A 286 14.72 -3.87 -12.49
C SER A 286 15.25 -3.38 -11.13
N PRO A 287 16.55 -3.08 -11.01
CA PRO A 287 17.10 -2.41 -9.83
C PRO A 287 16.40 -1.10 -9.48
N GLU A 288 16.40 -0.78 -8.19
CA GLU A 288 15.89 0.46 -7.58
C GLU A 288 16.79 0.95 -6.44
N GLY A 289 16.45 2.07 -5.79
CA GLY A 289 17.13 2.52 -4.56
C GLY A 289 18.56 3.00 -4.80
N CYS A 290 18.85 3.47 -6.01
CA CYS A 290 20.17 3.82 -6.53
C CYS A 290 21.14 2.63 -6.58
N SER A 291 20.66 1.39 -6.43
CA SER A 291 21.51 0.20 -6.36
C SER A 291 22.26 -0.05 -7.68
N SER A 292 21.73 0.39 -8.82
CA SER A 292 22.41 0.25 -10.12
C SER A 292 23.75 0.97 -10.21
N ILE A 293 23.97 2.00 -9.39
CA ILE A 293 25.23 2.74 -9.32
C ILE A 293 25.98 2.53 -8.01
N LEU A 294 25.26 2.40 -6.88
CA LEU A 294 25.89 2.26 -5.57
C LEU A 294 26.45 0.85 -5.34
N PHE A 295 25.76 -0.20 -5.77
CA PHE A 295 26.25 -1.56 -5.52
C PHE A 295 27.53 -1.85 -6.30
N PRO A 296 27.68 -1.48 -7.59
CA PRO A 296 28.96 -1.61 -8.28
C PRO A 296 30.11 -0.83 -7.63
N GLN A 297 29.82 0.34 -7.06
CA GLN A 297 30.83 1.16 -6.36
C GLN A 297 31.27 0.54 -5.03
N ILE A 298 30.34 -0.03 -4.26
CA ILE A 298 30.62 -0.60 -2.94
C ILE A 298 31.13 -2.03 -3.05
N LEU A 299 30.41 -2.89 -3.79
CA LEU A 299 30.66 -4.34 -3.84
C LEU A 299 31.70 -4.74 -4.91
N GLY A 300 32.00 -3.83 -5.84
CA GLY A 300 32.61 -4.17 -7.11
C GLY A 300 31.60 -4.77 -8.10
N ILE A 301 31.85 -4.56 -9.40
CA ILE A 301 30.87 -4.86 -10.46
C ILE A 301 30.42 -6.33 -10.51
N SER A 302 31.32 -7.29 -10.28
CA SER A 302 31.00 -8.72 -10.38
C SER A 302 30.04 -9.18 -9.28
N LYS A 303 30.33 -8.80 -8.02
CA LYS A 303 29.45 -9.12 -6.88
C LYS A 303 28.13 -8.36 -6.96
N ALA A 304 28.15 -7.11 -7.41
CA ALA A 304 26.93 -6.35 -7.68
C ALA A 304 26.03 -7.07 -8.71
N ASN A 305 26.58 -7.57 -9.83
CA ASN A 305 25.81 -8.27 -10.84
C ASN A 305 25.25 -9.61 -10.33
N GLN A 306 25.99 -10.35 -9.49
CA GLN A 306 25.48 -11.54 -8.81
C GLN A 306 24.18 -11.23 -8.05
N MET A 307 24.14 -10.13 -7.28
CA MET A 307 22.95 -9.74 -6.54
C MET A 307 21.86 -9.15 -7.44
N LEU A 308 22.20 -8.17 -8.27
CA LEU A 308 21.24 -7.37 -9.04
C LEU A 308 20.61 -8.12 -10.21
N MET A 309 21.39 -8.96 -10.89
CA MET A 309 20.97 -9.66 -12.11
C MET A 309 20.68 -11.13 -11.86
N PHE A 310 21.46 -11.79 -11.01
CA PHE A 310 21.39 -13.25 -10.83
C PHE A 310 20.68 -13.70 -9.54
N ASN A 311 20.19 -12.74 -8.74
CA ASN A 311 19.45 -12.98 -7.49
C ASN A 311 20.25 -13.75 -6.42
N GLU A 312 21.58 -13.67 -6.47
CA GLU A 312 22.44 -14.25 -5.44
C GLU A 312 22.19 -13.55 -4.10
N THR A 313 22.38 -14.31 -3.02
CA THR A 313 22.23 -13.80 -1.66
C THR A 313 23.61 -13.48 -1.11
N LEU A 314 23.80 -12.25 -0.64
CA LEU A 314 25.02 -11.83 0.04
C LEU A 314 24.90 -12.16 1.53
N THR A 315 25.88 -12.89 2.06
CA THR A 315 25.96 -13.19 3.49
C THR A 315 26.47 -11.99 4.30
N ALA A 316 26.26 -11.98 5.61
CA ALA A 316 26.83 -10.97 6.51
C ALA A 316 28.36 -10.84 6.33
N GLN A 317 29.08 -11.96 6.23
CA GLN A 317 30.53 -11.95 6.08
C GLN A 317 30.99 -11.38 4.73
N GLU A 318 30.32 -11.73 3.63
CA GLU A 318 30.63 -11.13 2.32
C GLU A 318 30.32 -9.63 2.29
N ALA A 319 29.22 -9.21 2.94
CA ALA A 319 28.87 -7.80 3.09
C ALA A 319 29.92 -7.02 3.89
N LEU A 320 30.49 -7.61 4.93
CA LEU A 320 31.60 -7.02 5.67
C LEU A 320 32.87 -6.94 4.80
N ASN A 321 33.21 -8.01 4.10
CA ASN A 321 34.42 -8.09 3.26
C ASN A 321 34.41 -7.10 2.08
N THR A 322 33.22 -6.68 1.64
CA THR A 322 33.04 -5.69 0.57
C THR A 322 32.90 -4.25 1.10
N GLY A 323 32.80 -4.05 2.42
CA GLY A 323 32.54 -2.74 3.01
C GLY A 323 31.08 -2.28 2.93
N PHE A 324 30.16 -3.14 2.48
CA PHE A 324 28.72 -2.86 2.50
C PHE A 324 28.16 -2.85 3.92
N VAL A 325 28.76 -3.63 4.82
CA VAL A 325 28.51 -3.63 6.26
C VAL A 325 29.79 -3.19 6.96
N ALA A 326 29.69 -2.27 7.91
CA ALA A 326 30.82 -1.79 8.70
C ALA A 326 31.19 -2.75 9.85
N LYS A 327 30.19 -3.44 10.42
CA LYS A 327 30.39 -4.35 11.55
C LYS A 327 29.29 -5.40 11.65
N ILE A 328 29.70 -6.61 12.04
CA ILE A 328 28.82 -7.73 12.38
C ILE A 328 28.78 -7.90 13.90
N PHE A 329 27.60 -8.17 14.44
CA PHE A 329 27.39 -8.52 15.85
C PHE A 329 26.68 -9.88 15.95
N PRO A 330 26.95 -10.67 17.01
CA PRO A 330 26.22 -11.93 17.21
C PRO A 330 24.71 -11.71 17.39
N LYS A 331 23.87 -12.55 16.78
CA LYS A 331 22.40 -12.46 16.86
C LYS A 331 21.90 -12.31 18.30
N ASP A 332 22.40 -13.14 19.22
CA ASP A 332 21.94 -13.21 20.62
C ASP A 332 22.25 -11.94 21.42
N SER A 333 23.24 -11.15 21.00
CA SER A 333 23.63 -9.90 21.65
C SER A 333 23.41 -8.69 20.74
N PHE A 334 22.68 -8.84 19.63
CA PHE A 334 22.53 -7.81 18.61
C PHE A 334 21.96 -6.52 19.20
N ASP A 335 20.78 -6.57 19.82
CA ASP A 335 20.13 -5.38 20.37
C ASP A 335 20.97 -4.70 21.46
N LYS A 336 21.61 -5.48 22.33
CA LYS A 336 22.53 -4.96 23.34
C LYS A 336 23.75 -4.29 22.71
N SER A 337 24.27 -4.82 21.61
CA SER A 337 25.42 -4.26 20.91
C SER A 337 25.08 -2.95 20.21
N ILE A 338 23.87 -2.83 19.65
CA ILE A 338 23.34 -1.58 19.10
C ILE A 338 23.14 -0.54 20.20
N GLU A 339 22.58 -0.96 21.35
CA GLU A 339 22.42 -0.11 22.52
C GLU A 339 23.77 0.47 22.99
N GLU A 340 24.79 -0.38 23.15
CA GLU A 340 26.13 0.05 23.56
C GLU A 340 26.79 0.95 22.51
N MET A 341 26.67 0.63 21.23
CA MET A 341 27.24 1.43 20.13
C MET A 341 26.68 2.86 20.11
N ILE A 342 25.41 3.04 20.46
CA ILE A 342 24.75 4.35 20.39
C ILE A 342 24.85 5.10 21.72
N PHE A 343 24.52 4.44 22.84
CA PHE A 343 24.29 5.05 24.15
C PHE A 343 25.33 4.69 25.21
N GLY A 344 26.21 3.72 24.93
CA GLY A 344 27.29 3.30 25.83
C GLY A 344 28.25 4.43 26.19
N GLU A 345 29.15 4.21 27.14
CA GLU A 345 30.13 5.24 27.57
C GLU A 345 31.01 5.75 26.43
N THR A 346 31.30 4.88 25.47
CA THR A 346 32.02 5.22 24.24
C THR A 346 31.10 5.34 23.02
N GLY A 347 29.78 5.35 23.25
CA GLY A 347 28.76 5.39 22.22
C GLY A 347 28.70 6.71 21.46
N ILE A 348 28.07 6.68 20.30
CA ILE A 348 28.01 7.81 19.35
C ILE A 348 27.46 9.07 20.02
N ILE A 349 26.39 8.95 20.82
CA ILE A 349 25.72 10.11 21.41
C ILE A 349 26.59 10.84 22.44
N LYS A 350 27.48 10.13 23.13
CA LYS A 350 28.39 10.71 24.13
C LYS A 350 29.70 11.22 23.53
N THR A 351 30.20 10.56 22.49
CA THR A 351 31.56 10.78 21.97
C THR A 351 31.63 11.61 20.69
N CYS A 352 30.54 11.70 19.91
CA CYS A 352 30.55 12.42 18.64
C CYS A 352 29.84 13.78 18.73
N ALA A 353 30.55 14.84 18.37
CA ALA A 353 29.98 16.19 18.31
C ALA A 353 29.05 16.34 17.09
N GLN A 354 27.79 16.72 17.33
CA GLN A 354 26.76 16.78 16.29
C GLN A 354 27.15 17.64 15.08
N GLY A 355 27.67 18.85 15.31
CA GLY A 355 28.08 19.74 14.21
C GLY A 355 29.16 19.13 13.31
N SER A 356 30.08 18.35 13.89
CA SER A 356 31.11 17.64 13.12
C SER A 356 30.51 16.52 12.28
N LEU A 357 29.55 15.75 12.82
CA LEU A 357 28.86 14.70 12.06
C LEU A 357 28.12 15.27 10.86
N LEU A 358 27.37 16.37 11.05
CA LEU A 358 26.64 17.03 9.97
C LEU A 358 27.56 17.58 8.88
N ALA A 359 28.63 18.29 9.27
CA ALA A 359 29.61 18.82 8.33
C ALA A 359 30.34 17.71 7.56
N SER A 360 30.69 16.61 8.24
CA SER A 360 31.33 15.44 7.61
C SER A 360 30.40 14.81 6.59
N LYS A 361 29.13 14.57 6.97
CA LYS A 361 28.13 14.02 6.05
C LYS A 361 27.90 14.92 4.84
N SER A 362 27.82 16.25 5.01
CA SER A 362 27.62 17.16 3.89
C SER A 362 28.78 17.19 2.90
N LEU A 363 30.02 16.97 3.38
CA LEU A 363 31.20 16.87 2.51
C LEU A 363 31.23 15.54 1.75
N ILE A 364 30.93 14.43 2.45
CA ILE A 364 30.87 13.09 1.85
C ILE A 364 29.72 13.01 0.83
N ARG A 365 28.57 13.57 1.17
CA ARG A 365 27.33 13.58 0.36
C ARG A 365 27.05 14.98 -0.17
N ASN A 366 28.05 15.53 -0.86
CA ASN A 366 27.95 16.83 -1.50
C ASN A 366 26.82 16.88 -2.56
N GLU A 367 26.48 18.08 -3.01
CA GLU A 367 25.38 18.29 -3.97
C GLU A 367 25.58 17.53 -5.28
N GLU A 368 26.81 17.42 -5.79
CA GLU A 368 27.07 16.67 -7.02
C GLU A 368 26.73 15.19 -6.86
N PHE A 369 27.14 14.60 -5.73
CA PHE A 369 26.83 13.21 -5.41
C PHE A 369 25.32 13.00 -5.25
N LYS A 370 24.63 13.87 -4.49
CA LYS A 370 23.16 13.80 -4.32
C LYS A 370 22.43 13.92 -5.66
N ASN A 371 22.85 14.84 -6.53
CA ASN A 371 22.25 15.00 -7.86
C ASN A 371 22.39 13.74 -8.72
N LYS A 372 23.55 13.08 -8.68
CA LYS A 372 23.77 11.79 -9.35
C LYS A 372 22.83 10.70 -8.80
N LEU A 373 22.65 10.64 -7.49
CA LEU A 373 21.73 9.68 -6.86
C LEU A 373 20.27 9.96 -7.23
N HIS A 374 19.82 11.22 -7.21
CA HIS A 374 18.47 11.59 -7.63
C HIS A 374 18.20 11.25 -9.09
N GLN A 375 19.20 11.44 -9.97
CA GLN A 375 19.11 11.03 -11.36
C GLN A 375 19.01 9.51 -11.51
N ALA A 376 19.83 8.75 -10.78
CA ALA A 376 19.76 7.29 -10.79
C ALA A 376 18.41 6.78 -10.28
N ASN A 377 17.93 7.28 -9.14
CA ASN A 377 16.62 6.98 -8.59
C ASN A 377 15.50 7.23 -9.61
N LYS A 378 15.53 8.37 -10.30
CA LYS A 378 14.56 8.69 -11.34
C LYS A 378 14.60 7.68 -12.51
N ILE A 379 15.80 7.38 -13.03
CA ILE A 379 15.98 6.44 -14.16
C ILE A 379 15.54 5.03 -13.78
N GLU A 380 15.89 4.57 -12.59
CA GLU A 380 15.48 3.28 -12.05
C GLU A 380 13.97 3.20 -11.89
N CYS A 381 13.33 4.22 -11.29
CA CYS A 381 11.87 4.28 -11.16
C CYS A 381 11.15 4.30 -12.51
N ASP A 382 11.66 5.06 -13.49
CA ASP A 382 11.13 5.08 -14.87
C ASP A 382 11.24 3.70 -15.53
N THR A 383 12.36 3.00 -15.31
CA THR A 383 12.61 1.65 -15.87
C THR A 383 11.72 0.61 -15.19
N LEU A 384 11.60 0.67 -13.86
CA LEU A 384 10.79 -0.24 -13.07
C LEU A 384 9.30 -0.13 -13.43
N THR A 385 8.81 1.09 -13.69
CA THR A 385 7.44 1.32 -14.13
C THR A 385 7.15 0.62 -15.46
N LYS A 386 8.10 0.62 -16.41
CA LYS A 386 7.98 -0.15 -17.67
C LYS A 386 7.95 -1.66 -17.40
N ARG A 387 8.74 -2.14 -16.43
CA ARG A 387 8.75 -3.56 -16.03
C ARG A 387 7.44 -4.01 -15.40
N TRP A 388 6.81 -3.18 -14.58
CA TRP A 388 5.50 -3.49 -13.97
C TRP A 388 4.38 -3.69 -15.00
N LEU A 389 4.52 -3.13 -16.21
CA LEU A 389 3.59 -3.32 -17.33
C LEU A 389 3.88 -4.59 -18.16
N SER A 390 4.99 -5.29 -17.91
CA SER A 390 5.40 -6.45 -18.70
C SER A 390 4.62 -7.72 -18.34
N GLU A 391 4.43 -8.59 -19.34
CA GLU A 391 3.84 -9.91 -19.12
C GLU A 391 4.66 -10.76 -18.14
N GLU A 392 5.99 -10.66 -18.20
CA GLU A 392 6.90 -11.37 -17.30
C GLU A 392 6.63 -10.99 -15.83
N PHE A 393 6.38 -9.72 -15.54
CA PHE A 393 6.04 -9.26 -14.20
C PHE A 393 4.70 -9.84 -13.73
N VAL A 394 3.65 -9.76 -14.56
CA VAL A 394 2.33 -10.32 -14.24
C VAL A 394 2.44 -11.83 -13.95
N GLN A 395 3.19 -12.57 -14.76
CA GLN A 395 3.43 -13.99 -14.57
C GLN A 395 4.22 -14.28 -13.28
N ALA A 396 5.27 -13.51 -12.99
CA ALA A 396 6.10 -13.67 -11.80
C ALA A 396 5.28 -13.44 -10.51
N ILE A 397 4.50 -12.36 -10.45
CA ILE A 397 3.62 -12.06 -9.31
C ILE A 397 2.54 -13.12 -9.15
N THR A 398 1.90 -13.55 -10.24
CA THR A 398 0.89 -14.62 -10.21
C THR A 398 1.47 -15.91 -9.64
N LYS A 399 2.65 -16.33 -10.11
CA LYS A 399 3.36 -17.51 -9.59
C LYS A 399 3.70 -17.38 -8.11
N PHE A 400 4.12 -16.19 -7.67
CA PHE A 400 4.41 -15.91 -6.27
C PHE A 400 3.16 -16.05 -5.38
N LEU A 401 2.03 -15.48 -5.79
CA LEU A 401 0.77 -15.55 -5.04
C LEU A 401 0.22 -16.98 -4.95
N LEU A 402 0.41 -17.79 -5.99
CA LEU A 402 -0.01 -19.20 -6.02
C LEU A 402 0.84 -20.10 -5.09
N ARG A 403 2.13 -19.82 -4.93
CA ARG A 403 3.01 -20.59 -4.02
C ARG A 403 2.56 -20.54 -2.57
N LYS A 404 1.93 -19.43 -2.14
CA LYS A 404 1.50 -19.20 -0.76
C LYS A 404 0.20 -19.93 -0.37
N LYS A 405 -0.47 -20.56 -1.32
CA LYS A 405 -1.72 -21.34 -1.10
C LYS A 405 -1.48 -22.85 -0.92
N LYS A 406 -0.25 -23.31 -1.10
CA LYS A 406 0.21 -24.66 -0.71
C LYS A 406 0.98 -24.53 0.59
#